data_AF-A0AAQ0D586-F1
#
_entry.id   AF-A0AAQ0D586-F1
#
_cell.length_a   1.000
_cell.length_b   1.000
_cell.length_c   1.000
_cell.angle_alpha   90.00
_cell.angle_beta   90.00
_cell.angle_gamma   90.00
#
_symmetry.space_group_name_H-M   'P 1'
#
loop_
_entity.id
_entity.type
_entity.pdbx_description
1 polymer ?
#
loop_
_entity_poly.entity_id
_entity_poly.type
_entity_poly.pdbx_seq_one_letter_code
_entity_poly.pdbx_strand_id
1 'polypeptide(L)'
;MKNTYNWIIWIILISSFLGIVNNGASVIAFAFSIVILTKHQLIEKDKKVISHINNTSRKEKKSTNNQIQLENDKLSIKLFGVPDIDKRVTNSQESAYYSKIKNESEQVISAVSCYAGKKFHYKGSTNFYVKEDLNTHGILILTTENLYFISLSSGFLKEIYPINKINGMKKCKKYDLEITYGRSKKYFVLTGFQDPSPFVKKYIDLTM
;
A
#
# COMPACT_ATOMS: atom_id res chain seq x y z
N MET A 1 -20.54 12.05 -20.86
CA MET A 1 -21.57 13.10 -21.00
C MET A 1 -21.53 13.60 -22.44
N LYS A 2 -22.47 13.13 -23.26
CA LYS A 2 -22.57 13.44 -24.70
C LYS A 2 -23.45 14.69 -24.89
N ASN A 3 -23.04 15.55 -25.83
CA ASN A 3 -23.91 16.36 -26.69
C ASN A 3 -24.75 17.54 -26.14
N THR A 4 -24.34 18.27 -25.09
CA THR A 4 -25.02 19.54 -24.74
C THR A 4 -24.48 20.78 -25.47
N TYR A 5 -23.25 20.76 -25.98
CA TYR A 5 -22.62 21.96 -26.58
C TYR A 5 -22.77 22.08 -28.11
N ASN A 6 -23.20 21.02 -28.81
CA ASN A 6 -23.36 21.07 -30.27
C ASN A 6 -24.49 22.01 -30.69
N TRP A 7 -25.60 22.08 -29.95
CA TRP A 7 -26.77 22.87 -30.37
C TRP A 7 -26.52 24.39 -30.33
N ILE A 8 -25.72 24.86 -29.36
CA ILE A 8 -25.36 26.28 -29.25
C ILE A 8 -24.47 26.73 -30.41
N ILE A 9 -23.54 25.87 -30.86
CA ILE A 9 -22.67 26.15 -32.01
C ILE A 9 -23.50 26.26 -33.30
N TRP A 10 -24.52 25.41 -33.46
CA TRP A 10 -25.44 25.48 -34.61
C TRP A 10 -26.31 26.75 -34.60
N ILE A 11 -26.78 27.20 -33.43
CA ILE A 11 -27.54 28.46 -33.29
C ILE A 11 -26.68 29.67 -33.69
N ILE A 12 -25.42 29.70 -33.26
CA ILE A 12 -24.49 30.80 -33.60
C ILE A 12 -24.21 30.81 -35.12
N LEU A 13 -23.98 29.66 -35.75
CA LEU A 13 -23.77 29.54 -37.19
C LEU A 13 -24.99 30.00 -38.02
N ILE A 14 -26.21 29.62 -37.61
CA ILE A 14 -27.46 30.00 -38.29
C ILE A 14 -27.70 31.52 -38.17
N SER A 15 -27.44 32.09 -37.00
CA SER A 15 -27.58 33.55 -36.79
C SER A 15 -26.56 34.38 -37.58
N SER A 16 -25.41 33.79 -37.92
CA SER A 16 -24.39 34.42 -38.75
C SER A 16 -24.78 34.44 -40.24
N PHE A 17 -25.50 33.41 -40.71
CA PHE A 17 -25.90 33.25 -42.11
C PHE A 17 -27.13 34.09 -42.49
N LEU A 18 -28.02 34.38 -41.54
CA LEU A 18 -29.23 35.19 -41.74
C LEU A 18 -29.01 36.70 -41.52
N GLY A 19 -27.80 37.11 -41.15
CA GLY A 19 -27.42 38.49 -40.85
C GLY A 19 -26.65 39.22 -41.96
N ILE A 20 -26.90 38.91 -43.24
CA ILE A 20 -26.34 39.66 -44.39
C ILE A 20 -27.24 40.86 -44.73
N VAL A 21 -27.58 41.69 -43.75
CA VAL A 21 -28.11 43.06 -43.96
C VAL A 21 -27.82 43.93 -42.74
N ASN A 22 -26.54 44.14 -42.40
CA ASN A 22 -26.02 45.40 -41.86
C ASN A 22 -24.53 45.27 -41.51
N ASN A 23 -23.74 46.12 -42.16
CA ASN A 23 -22.28 46.08 -42.18
C ASN A 23 -21.67 46.38 -40.80
N GLY A 24 -20.81 45.48 -40.31
CA GLY A 24 -19.90 45.72 -39.18
C GLY A 24 -19.89 44.63 -38.11
N ALA A 25 -21.04 44.33 -37.51
CA ALA A 25 -21.12 43.45 -36.33
C ALA A 25 -20.96 41.95 -36.65
N SER A 26 -21.42 41.50 -37.83
CA SER A 26 -21.40 40.09 -38.24
C SER A 26 -19.97 39.53 -38.45
N VAL A 27 -19.06 40.33 -39.03
CA VAL A 27 -17.67 39.91 -39.28
C VAL A 27 -16.89 39.74 -37.98
N ILE A 28 -17.13 40.62 -37.00
CA ILE A 28 -16.49 40.56 -35.68
C ILE A 28 -16.97 39.32 -34.91
N ALA A 29 -18.28 39.04 -34.91
CA ALA A 29 -18.83 37.84 -34.29
C ALA A 29 -18.30 36.54 -34.94
N PHE A 30 -18.14 36.54 -36.27
CA PHE A 30 -17.57 35.41 -37.00
C PHE A 30 -16.09 35.18 -36.64
N ALA A 31 -15.28 36.24 -36.57
CA ALA A 31 -13.88 36.16 -36.15
C ALA A 31 -13.73 35.63 -34.72
N PHE A 32 -14.55 36.11 -33.78
CA PHE A 32 -14.56 35.60 -32.41
C PHE A 32 -14.95 34.11 -32.34
N SER A 33 -15.89 33.64 -33.17
CA SER A 33 -16.27 32.22 -33.19
C SER A 33 -15.12 31.31 -33.65
N ILE A 34 -14.33 31.73 -34.64
CA ILE A 34 -13.13 31.01 -35.11
C ILE A 34 -12.05 30.96 -34.02
N VAL A 35 -11.82 32.07 -33.32
CA VAL A 35 -10.85 32.13 -32.21
C VAL A 35 -11.27 31.21 -31.06
N ILE A 36 -12.55 31.15 -30.73
CA ILE A 36 -13.07 30.26 -29.68
C ILE A 36 -12.96 28.79 -30.11
N LEU A 37 -13.31 28.44 -31.35
CA LEU A 37 -13.18 27.07 -31.86
C LEU A 37 -11.73 26.59 -31.86
N THR A 38 -10.80 27.44 -32.30
CA THR A 38 -9.37 27.09 -32.34
C THR A 38 -8.79 26.94 -30.94
N LYS A 39 -9.13 27.83 -29.99
CA LYS A 39 -8.76 27.67 -28.57
C LYS A 39 -9.36 26.39 -27.96
N HIS A 40 -10.61 26.07 -28.26
CA HIS A 40 -11.24 24.85 -27.77
C HIS A 40 -10.54 23.59 -28.32
N GLN A 41 -10.25 23.55 -29.62
CA GLN A 41 -9.53 22.43 -30.23
C GLN A 41 -8.10 22.28 -29.69
N LEU A 42 -7.40 23.38 -29.40
CA LEU A 42 -6.09 23.35 -28.77
C LEU A 42 -6.17 22.78 -27.35
N ILE A 43 -7.10 23.28 -26.53
CA ILE A 43 -7.33 22.77 -25.16
C ILE A 43 -7.72 21.29 -25.16
N GLU A 44 -8.52 20.85 -26.13
CA GLU A 44 -8.96 19.46 -26.25
C GLU A 44 -7.83 18.54 -26.73
N LYS A 45 -6.97 19.02 -27.65
CA LYS A 45 -5.73 18.33 -28.05
C LYS A 45 -4.76 18.22 -26.87
N ASP A 46 -4.55 19.28 -26.10
CA ASP A 46 -3.68 19.26 -24.92
C ASP A 46 -4.20 18.31 -23.84
N LYS A 47 -5.51 18.33 -23.56
CA LYS A 47 -6.15 17.36 -22.65
C LYS A 47 -5.97 15.92 -23.13
N LYS A 48 -6.09 15.67 -24.43
CA LYS A 48 -5.91 14.33 -25.01
C LYS A 48 -4.45 13.88 -24.90
N VAL A 49 -3.48 14.75 -25.17
CA VAL A 49 -2.03 14.47 -25.01
C VAL A 49 -1.68 14.19 -23.55
N ILE A 50 -2.11 15.03 -22.61
CA ILE A 50 -1.89 14.83 -21.16
C ILE A 50 -2.52 13.51 -20.69
N SER A 51 -3.74 13.20 -21.14
CA SER A 51 -4.41 11.93 -20.80
C SER A 51 -3.65 10.72 -21.35
N HIS A 52 -3.04 10.84 -22.54
CA HIS A 52 -2.30 9.76 -23.15
C HIS A 52 -0.97 9.52 -22.43
N ILE A 53 -0.25 10.58 -22.05
CA ILE A 53 0.99 10.53 -21.25
C ILE A 53 0.73 9.95 -19.86
N ASN A 54 -0.39 10.32 -19.22
CA ASN A 54 -0.78 9.77 -17.93
C ASN A 54 -1.16 8.29 -18.04
N ASN A 55 -1.73 7.85 -19.16
CA ASN A 55 -2.07 6.45 -19.38
C ASN A 55 -0.86 5.58 -19.73
N THR A 56 0.10 6.07 -20.51
CA THR A 56 1.35 5.35 -20.82
C THR A 56 2.21 5.22 -19.58
N SER A 57 2.45 6.30 -18.84
CA SER A 57 3.19 6.26 -17.57
C SER A 57 2.52 5.37 -16.50
N ARG A 58 1.18 5.30 -16.47
CA ARG A 58 0.45 4.38 -15.57
C ARG A 58 0.58 2.92 -15.99
N LYS A 59 0.60 2.62 -17.30
CA LYS A 59 0.83 1.25 -17.81
C LYS A 59 2.27 0.80 -17.56
N GLU A 60 3.25 1.67 -17.76
CA GLU A 60 4.67 1.40 -17.45
C GLU A 60 4.85 1.14 -15.95
N LYS A 61 4.33 2.00 -15.06
CA LYS A 61 4.36 1.77 -13.61
C LYS A 61 3.72 0.45 -13.21
N LYS A 62 2.64 0.02 -13.88
CA LYS A 62 1.98 -1.26 -13.62
C LYS A 62 2.83 -2.45 -14.06
N SER A 63 3.48 -2.35 -15.23
CA SER A 63 4.41 -3.36 -15.73
C SER A 63 5.62 -3.52 -14.80
N THR A 64 6.23 -2.41 -14.39
CA THR A 64 7.37 -2.41 -13.47
C THR A 64 6.99 -2.95 -12.09
N ASN A 65 5.82 -2.57 -11.56
CA ASN A 65 5.33 -3.10 -10.28
C ASN A 65 5.08 -4.62 -10.33
N ASN A 66 4.55 -5.14 -11.43
CA ASN A 66 4.34 -6.57 -11.60
C ASN A 66 5.67 -7.34 -11.65
N GLN A 67 6.69 -6.78 -12.30
CA GLN A 67 8.02 -7.39 -12.34
C GLN A 67 8.69 -7.35 -10.96
N ILE A 68 8.62 -6.23 -10.24
CA ILE A 68 9.13 -6.11 -8.86
C ILE A 68 8.43 -7.11 -7.94
N GLN A 69 7.11 -7.27 -8.08
CA GLN A 69 6.36 -8.25 -7.28
C GLN A 69 6.82 -9.67 -7.58
N LEU A 70 6.97 -10.03 -8.86
CA LEU A 70 7.42 -11.36 -9.28
C LEU A 70 8.84 -11.68 -8.79
N GLU A 71 9.76 -10.72 -8.84
CA GLU A 71 11.10 -10.87 -8.29
C GLU A 71 11.08 -11.02 -6.77
N ASN A 72 10.25 -10.25 -6.09
CA ASN A 72 10.05 -10.37 -4.65
C ASN A 72 9.44 -11.73 -4.26
N ASP A 73 8.46 -12.24 -5.02
CA ASP A 73 7.85 -13.54 -4.75
C ASP A 73 8.85 -14.68 -4.93
N LYS A 74 9.74 -14.60 -5.93
CA LYS A 74 10.87 -15.54 -6.07
C LYS A 74 11.78 -15.51 -4.85
N LEU A 75 12.11 -14.32 -4.35
CA LEU A 75 12.94 -14.17 -3.15
C LEU A 75 12.22 -14.67 -1.90
N SER A 76 10.93 -14.39 -1.78
CA SER A 76 10.04 -14.86 -0.72
C SER A 76 10.00 -16.39 -0.66
N ILE A 77 9.77 -17.05 -1.80
CA ILE A 77 9.77 -18.51 -1.90
C ILE A 77 11.15 -19.08 -1.53
N LYS A 78 12.22 -18.45 -1.99
CA LYS A 78 13.59 -18.89 -1.67
C LYS A 78 13.89 -18.83 -0.16
N LEU A 79 13.48 -17.76 0.51
CA LEU A 79 13.81 -17.52 1.92
C LEU A 79 12.85 -18.22 2.89
N PHE A 80 11.56 -18.26 2.54
CA PHE A 80 10.48 -18.67 3.44
C PHE A 80 9.64 -19.83 2.91
N GLY A 81 9.78 -20.24 1.65
CA GLY A 81 9.00 -21.32 1.05
C GLY A 81 7.57 -20.91 0.63
N VAL A 82 7.20 -19.64 0.79
CA VAL A 82 5.88 -19.11 0.40
C VAL A 82 6.02 -17.82 -0.41
N PRO A 83 5.10 -17.52 -1.34
CA PRO A 83 5.04 -16.23 -2.02
C PRO A 83 4.44 -15.13 -1.13
N ASP A 84 4.28 -13.92 -1.67
CA ASP A 84 3.50 -12.83 -1.08
C ASP A 84 3.99 -12.32 0.30
N ILE A 85 5.25 -12.57 0.67
CA ILE A 85 5.87 -11.88 1.80
C ILE A 85 6.34 -10.51 1.34
N ASP A 86 6.05 -9.50 2.15
CA ASP A 86 6.38 -8.11 1.86
C ASP A 86 7.88 -7.91 1.60
N LYS A 87 8.21 -7.10 0.59
CA LYS A 87 9.60 -6.79 0.22
C LYS A 87 10.47 -6.26 1.35
N ARG A 88 9.88 -5.60 2.35
CA ARG A 88 10.58 -5.12 3.55
C ARG A 88 11.13 -6.26 4.39
N VAL A 89 10.43 -7.38 4.42
CA VAL A 89 10.86 -8.59 5.12
C VAL A 89 11.89 -9.33 4.27
N THR A 90 11.61 -9.58 2.99
CA THR A 90 12.53 -10.36 2.14
C THR A 90 13.90 -9.67 1.98
N ASN A 91 13.93 -8.34 1.89
CA ASN A 91 15.16 -7.54 1.80
C ASN A 91 15.82 -7.24 3.16
N SER A 92 15.25 -7.70 4.28
CA SER A 92 15.83 -7.48 5.60
C SER A 92 17.09 -8.33 5.82
N GLN A 93 17.95 -7.95 6.75
CA GLN A 93 19.08 -8.80 7.13
C GLN A 93 18.60 -10.00 7.94
N GLU A 94 17.54 -9.82 8.72
CA GLU A 94 16.91 -10.82 9.57
C GLU A 94 16.37 -12.02 8.79
N SER A 95 15.88 -11.81 7.57
CA SER A 95 15.38 -12.90 6.70
C SER A 95 16.48 -13.91 6.36
N ALA A 96 17.71 -13.44 6.13
CA ALA A 96 18.85 -14.31 5.89
C ALA A 96 19.19 -15.17 7.12
N TYR A 97 18.98 -14.65 8.33
CA TYR A 97 19.22 -15.40 9.57
C TYR A 97 18.16 -16.47 9.81
N TYR A 98 16.89 -16.22 9.47
CA TYR A 98 15.83 -17.22 9.66
C TYR A 98 16.18 -18.57 9.02
N SER A 99 16.77 -18.55 7.82
CA SER A 99 17.20 -19.77 7.12
C SER A 99 18.17 -20.67 7.91
N LYS A 100 18.91 -20.10 8.87
CA LYS A 100 19.89 -20.80 9.72
C LYS A 100 19.30 -21.36 11.01
N ILE A 101 18.12 -20.88 11.39
CA ILE A 101 17.51 -21.20 12.70
C ILE A 101 16.14 -21.88 12.56
N LYS A 102 15.62 -21.98 11.34
CA LYS A 102 14.35 -22.65 11.07
C LYS A 102 14.44 -24.13 11.42
N ASN A 103 13.34 -24.68 11.91
CA ASN A 103 13.19 -26.12 12.05
C ASN A 103 12.86 -26.73 10.68
N GLU A 104 13.23 -27.99 10.44
CA GLU A 104 12.91 -28.67 9.17
C GLU A 104 11.43 -29.05 9.08
N SER A 105 10.76 -29.27 10.21
CA SER A 105 9.34 -29.64 10.28
C SER A 105 8.39 -28.46 10.15
N GLU A 106 8.85 -27.23 10.43
CA GLU A 106 7.98 -26.06 10.43
C GLU A 106 7.85 -25.44 9.02
N GLN A 107 6.63 -25.05 8.66
CA GLN A 107 6.36 -24.34 7.41
C GLN A 107 5.99 -22.90 7.71
N VAL A 108 6.59 -21.95 6.97
CA VAL A 108 6.23 -20.52 7.11
C VAL A 108 4.85 -20.29 6.50
N ILE A 109 4.02 -19.52 7.20
CA ILE A 109 2.66 -19.15 6.78
C ILE A 109 2.62 -17.68 6.37
N SER A 110 3.32 -16.82 7.11
CA SER A 110 3.40 -15.38 6.84
C SER A 110 4.56 -14.74 7.58
N ALA A 111 5.04 -13.59 7.08
CA ALA A 111 5.98 -12.76 7.82
C ALA A 111 5.68 -11.27 7.62
N VAL A 112 5.99 -10.45 8.63
CA VAL A 112 5.80 -8.99 8.63
C VAL A 112 7.02 -8.29 9.22
N SER A 113 7.26 -7.04 8.83
CA SER A 113 8.34 -6.22 9.39
C SER A 113 7.76 -5.37 10.52
N CYS A 114 8.47 -5.32 11.65
CA CYS A 114 7.95 -4.67 12.85
C CYS A 114 9.06 -4.20 13.80
N TYR A 115 8.66 -3.38 14.76
CA TYR A 115 9.40 -3.08 15.98
C TYR A 115 8.75 -3.81 17.15
N ALA A 116 9.55 -4.20 18.15
CA ALA A 116 8.97 -4.52 19.45
C ALA A 116 8.33 -3.26 20.06
N GLY A 117 7.22 -3.42 20.75
CA GLY A 117 6.48 -2.33 21.37
C GLY A 117 6.87 -2.13 22.83
N LYS A 118 7.31 -0.92 23.18
CA LYS A 118 7.52 -0.47 24.57
C LYS A 118 6.23 0.09 25.15
N LYS A 119 5.79 -0.48 26.26
CA LYS A 119 4.60 -0.05 27.01
C LYS A 119 4.93 1.14 27.92
N PHE A 120 4.11 2.17 27.87
CA PHE A 120 4.19 3.36 28.72
C PHE A 120 2.83 3.66 29.35
N HIS A 121 2.83 4.09 30.60
CA HIS A 121 1.61 4.50 31.30
C HIS A 121 1.41 6.01 31.19
N TYR A 122 0.15 6.44 31.07
CA TYR A 122 -0.18 7.86 31.22
C TYR A 122 -0.02 8.25 32.69
N LYS A 123 0.50 9.46 32.95
CA LYS A 123 0.69 9.96 34.31
C LYS A 123 -0.62 9.93 35.08
N GLY A 124 -0.63 9.25 36.24
CA GLY A 124 -1.81 9.12 37.09
C GLY A 124 -2.94 8.23 36.54
N SER A 125 -2.67 7.36 35.56
CA SER A 125 -3.69 6.48 34.97
C SER A 125 -3.20 5.04 34.84
N THR A 126 -4.14 4.10 34.96
CA THR A 126 -3.92 2.68 34.61
C THR A 126 -3.86 2.47 33.09
N ASN A 127 -4.35 3.43 32.29
CA ASN A 127 -4.26 3.39 30.84
C ASN A 127 -2.81 3.43 30.39
N PHE A 128 -2.54 2.74 29.28
CA PHE A 128 -1.21 2.70 28.66
C PHE A 128 -1.31 2.96 27.17
N TYR A 129 -0.16 3.33 26.61
CA TYR A 129 0.11 3.35 25.19
C TYR A 129 1.37 2.54 24.91
N VAL A 130 1.57 2.19 23.65
CA VAL A 130 2.76 1.47 23.20
C VAL A 130 3.41 2.32 22.13
N LYS A 131 4.74 2.46 22.20
CA LYS A 131 5.55 3.06 21.13
C LYS A 131 6.50 2.00 20.58
N GLU A 132 6.91 2.19 19.35
CA GLU A 132 8.00 1.42 18.75
C GLU A 132 9.28 1.55 19.59
N ASP A 133 9.96 0.43 19.81
CA ASP A 133 11.32 0.42 20.30
C ASP A 133 12.29 0.43 19.13
N LEU A 134 12.79 1.62 18.81
CA LEU A 134 13.65 1.88 17.65
C LEU A 134 14.91 1.00 17.58
N ASN A 135 15.34 0.43 18.71
CA ASN A 135 16.49 -0.47 18.80
C ASN A 135 16.15 -1.94 18.48
N THR A 136 14.90 -2.24 18.16
CA THR A 136 14.39 -3.60 17.95
C THR A 136 13.65 -3.75 16.62
N HIS A 137 14.03 -2.96 15.61
CA HIS A 137 13.50 -3.21 14.27
C HIS A 137 13.91 -4.61 13.81
N GLY A 138 12.94 -5.34 13.25
CA GLY A 138 13.14 -6.71 12.82
C GLY A 138 11.94 -7.27 12.06
N ILE A 139 11.80 -8.59 12.09
CA ILE A 139 10.73 -9.32 11.42
C ILE A 139 10.05 -10.29 12.38
N LEU A 140 8.73 -10.42 12.19
CA LEU A 140 7.90 -11.40 12.86
C LEU A 140 7.49 -12.47 11.83
N ILE A 141 7.79 -13.73 12.12
CA ILE A 141 7.56 -14.86 11.21
C ILE A 141 6.62 -15.84 11.88
N LEU A 142 5.46 -16.06 11.27
CA LEU A 142 4.47 -17.05 11.67
C LEU A 142 4.71 -18.35 10.91
N THR A 143 4.97 -19.43 11.64
CA THR A 143 5.08 -20.80 11.11
C THR A 143 3.95 -21.68 11.66
N THR A 144 3.89 -22.92 11.20
CA THR A 144 2.96 -23.95 11.70
C THR A 144 3.17 -24.28 13.18
N GLU A 145 4.39 -24.11 13.70
CA GLU A 145 4.76 -24.53 15.06
C GLU A 145 5.12 -23.35 15.97
N ASN A 146 5.70 -22.29 15.42
CA ASN A 146 6.29 -21.19 16.17
C ASN A 146 5.97 -19.83 15.56
N LEU A 147 5.95 -18.82 16.41
CA LEU A 147 6.05 -17.43 16.02
C LEU A 147 7.43 -16.92 16.42
N TYR A 148 8.24 -16.52 15.45
CA TYR A 148 9.57 -15.97 15.67
C TYR A 148 9.55 -14.45 15.61
N PHE A 149 10.26 -13.82 16.53
CA PHE A 149 10.70 -12.43 16.38
C PHE A 149 12.21 -12.40 16.29
N ILE A 150 12.74 -11.83 15.20
CA ILE A 150 14.17 -11.71 14.93
C ILE A 150 14.47 -10.24 14.70
N SER A 151 15.47 -9.70 15.38
CA SER A 151 15.95 -8.32 15.21
C SER A 151 17.47 -8.29 15.26
N LEU A 152 18.10 -7.51 14.38
CA LEU A 152 19.56 -7.27 14.38
C LEU A 152 19.95 -5.85 14.78
N SER A 153 18.96 -4.98 15.03
CA SER A 153 19.13 -3.53 15.15
C SER A 153 20.08 -3.07 16.28
N SER A 154 20.16 -3.81 17.38
CA SER A 154 21.05 -3.51 18.51
C SER A 154 21.84 -4.74 18.97
N GLY A 155 22.15 -5.62 18.01
CA GLY A 155 22.66 -6.97 18.24
C GLY A 155 21.62 -8.02 17.88
N PHE A 156 22.02 -9.30 17.91
CA PHE A 156 21.12 -10.40 17.58
C PHE A 156 20.13 -10.67 18.71
N LEU A 157 18.87 -10.39 18.45
CA LEU A 157 17.74 -10.74 19.31
C LEU A 157 16.87 -11.78 18.59
N LYS A 158 16.62 -12.90 19.28
CA LYS A 158 15.70 -13.96 18.84
C LYS A 158 14.75 -14.30 19.97
N GLU A 159 13.46 -14.12 19.73
CA GLU A 159 12.40 -14.64 20.60
C GLU A 159 11.59 -15.68 19.83
N ILE A 160 11.24 -16.79 20.50
CA ILE A 160 10.44 -17.87 19.94
C ILE A 160 9.20 -18.05 20.81
N TYR A 161 8.03 -18.04 20.18
CA TYR A 161 6.75 -18.24 20.83
C TYR A 161 6.04 -19.45 20.21
N PRO A 162 6.10 -20.64 20.83
CA PRO A 162 5.39 -21.81 20.33
C PRO A 162 3.89 -21.54 20.16
N ILE A 163 3.32 -21.86 19.01
CA ILE A 163 1.93 -21.54 18.65
C ILE A 163 0.95 -22.14 19.66
N ASN A 164 1.21 -23.38 20.12
CA ASN A 164 0.41 -24.07 21.12
C ASN A 164 0.40 -23.40 22.52
N LYS A 165 1.28 -22.43 22.76
CA LYS A 165 1.37 -21.64 23.99
C LYS A 165 0.90 -20.19 23.81
N ILE A 166 0.54 -19.79 22.60
CA ILE A 166 -0.05 -18.47 22.34
C ILE A 166 -1.55 -18.56 22.63
N ASN A 167 -2.00 -17.81 23.63
CA ASN A 167 -3.40 -17.76 24.07
C ASN A 167 -4.26 -16.84 23.19
N GLY A 168 -3.64 -16.02 22.35
CA GLY A 168 -4.36 -15.24 21.35
C GLY A 168 -3.49 -14.19 20.67
N MET A 169 -3.88 -13.83 19.44
CA MET A 169 -3.27 -12.77 18.64
C MET A 169 -4.39 -11.86 18.13
N LYS A 170 -4.21 -10.54 18.20
CA LYS A 170 -5.20 -9.60 17.69
C LYS A 170 -4.60 -8.30 17.18
N LYS A 171 -5.30 -7.71 16.22
CA LYS A 171 -5.06 -6.34 15.79
C LYS A 171 -5.48 -5.35 16.87
N CYS A 172 -4.65 -4.35 17.13
CA CYS A 172 -4.88 -3.26 18.07
C CYS A 172 -4.72 -1.91 17.37
N LYS A 173 -5.74 -1.05 17.42
CA LYS A 173 -5.71 0.27 16.74
C LYS A 173 -4.55 1.19 17.18
N LYS A 174 -3.97 0.98 18.36
CA LYS A 174 -2.97 1.88 18.95
C LYS A 174 -1.52 1.49 18.64
N TYR A 175 -1.25 0.23 18.30
CA TYR A 175 0.12 -0.30 18.17
C TYR A 175 0.15 -1.57 17.30
N ASP A 176 -0.78 -1.69 16.36
CA ASP A 176 -0.95 -2.75 15.36
C ASP A 176 -1.21 -4.16 15.90
N LEU A 177 -0.29 -4.79 16.63
CA LEU A 177 -0.39 -6.21 17.00
C LEU A 177 -0.19 -6.45 18.51
N GLU A 178 -1.12 -7.16 19.14
CA GLU A 178 -1.00 -7.72 20.50
C GLU A 178 -0.96 -9.26 20.41
N ILE A 179 0.05 -9.87 21.02
CA ILE A 179 0.16 -11.32 21.18
C ILE A 179 0.13 -11.64 22.67
N THR A 180 -0.74 -12.55 23.07
CA THR A 180 -0.84 -13.06 24.44
C THR A 180 -0.12 -14.39 24.51
N TYR A 181 0.99 -14.43 25.25
CA TYR A 181 1.81 -15.62 25.44
C TYR A 181 1.88 -15.96 26.93
N GLY A 182 1.21 -17.04 27.32
CA GLY A 182 0.99 -17.37 28.72
C GLY A 182 0.24 -16.24 29.46
N ARG A 183 0.86 -15.71 30.52
CA ARG A 183 0.31 -14.58 31.31
C ARG A 183 0.74 -13.20 30.82
N SER A 184 1.60 -13.16 29.78
CA SER A 184 2.23 -11.93 29.33
C SER A 184 1.70 -11.48 27.98
N LYS A 185 1.69 -10.17 27.78
CA LYS A 185 1.36 -9.55 26.49
C LYS A 185 2.63 -9.03 25.83
N LYS A 186 2.76 -9.33 24.55
CA LYS A 186 3.80 -8.84 23.66
C LYS A 186 3.15 -7.91 22.65
N TYR A 187 3.80 -6.79 22.38
CA TYR A 187 3.28 -5.72 21.54
C TYR A 187 4.22 -5.52 20.37
N PHE A 188 3.70 -5.34 19.15
CA PHE A 188 4.52 -5.13 17.96
C PHE A 188 3.89 -4.06 17.07
N VAL A 189 4.68 -3.06 16.72
CA VAL A 189 4.29 -1.96 15.81
C VAL A 189 4.79 -2.30 14.41
N LEU A 190 3.90 -2.39 13.42
CA LEU A 190 4.29 -2.80 12.06
C LEU A 190 4.89 -1.64 11.27
N THR A 191 5.85 -1.93 10.38
CA THR A 191 6.52 -0.87 9.62
C THR A 191 5.75 -0.46 8.37
N GLY A 192 5.89 0.81 8.00
CA GLY A 192 5.30 1.40 6.78
C GLY A 192 3.82 1.08 6.59
N PHE A 193 3.04 1.25 7.66
CA PHE A 193 1.58 1.18 7.67
C PHE A 193 1.00 -0.15 7.16
N GLN A 194 1.70 -1.27 7.37
CA GLN A 194 1.15 -2.60 7.09
C GLN A 194 -0.10 -2.85 7.93
N ASP A 195 -1.15 -3.38 7.30
CA ASP A 195 -2.32 -3.85 8.04
C ASP A 195 -2.02 -5.22 8.68
N PRO A 196 -2.10 -5.36 10.02
CA PRO A 196 -1.87 -6.66 10.68
C PRO A 196 -3.00 -7.67 10.44
N SER A 197 -4.18 -7.26 9.94
CA SER A 197 -5.36 -8.14 9.84
C SER A 197 -5.10 -9.45 9.07
N PRO A 198 -4.44 -9.47 7.90
CA PRO A 198 -4.14 -10.71 7.19
C PRO A 198 -3.22 -11.64 7.98
N PHE A 199 -2.23 -11.09 8.69
CA PHE A 199 -1.32 -11.86 9.53
C PHE A 199 -2.06 -12.51 10.71
N VAL A 200 -2.91 -11.74 11.39
CA VAL A 200 -3.76 -12.23 12.49
C VAL A 200 -4.75 -13.29 11.99
N LYS A 201 -5.37 -13.07 10.82
CA LYS A 201 -6.31 -14.04 10.24
C LYS A 201 -5.62 -15.38 9.97
N LYS A 202 -4.43 -15.37 9.37
CA LYS A 202 -3.66 -16.60 9.13
C LYS A 202 -3.33 -17.35 10.42
N TYR A 203 -3.07 -16.65 11.53
CA TYR A 203 -2.90 -17.29 12.84
C TYR A 203 -4.21 -17.91 13.37
N ILE A 204 -5.35 -17.22 13.22
CA ILE A 204 -6.65 -17.76 13.64
C ILE A 204 -6.97 -19.01 12.82
N ASP A 205 -6.84 -18.94 11.49
CA ASP A 205 -7.09 -20.05 10.58
C ASP A 205 -6.17 -21.27 10.85
N LEU A 206 -4.98 -21.05 11.45
CA LEU A 206 -4.05 -22.12 11.87
C LEU A 206 -4.48 -22.80 13.18
N THR A 207 -5.19 -22.10 14.07
CA THR A 207 -5.45 -22.54 15.44
C THR A 207 -6.89 -22.99 15.70
N MET A 208 -7.78 -22.82 14.72
CA MET A 208 -9.16 -23.32 14.71
C MET A 208 -9.26 -24.60 13.89
#